data_AF-A0A0F0GU86-F1
#
_entry.id   AF-A0A0F0GU86-F1
#
_cell.length_a   1.000
_cell.length_b   1.000
_cell.length_c   1.000
_cell.angle_alpha   90.00
_cell.angle_beta   90.00
_cell.angle_gamma   90.00
#
_symmetry.space_group_name_H-M   'P 1'
#
loop_
_entity.id
_entity.type
_entity.pdbx_description
1 polymer ?
#
loop_
_entity_poly.entity_id
_entity_poly.type
_entity_poly.pdbx_seq_one_letter_code
_entity_poly.pdbx_strand_id
1 'polypeptide(L)'
;MTRTRCHADGAEVTLRSKTMVLDFTGECDGAAGLRLVAELPDAGGAEDGGTVVLEQDAATVTQPGGEIRLAAREPLRHHDGEPVDVEFVLPESPESTVLAVRGLVVRMDD
;
A
#
# COMPACT_ATOMS: atom_id res chain seq x y z
N MET A 1 -21.47 -9.95 -3.79
CA MET A 1 -20.40 -9.06 -3.35
C MET A 1 -19.79 -8.49 -4.61
N THR A 2 -20.04 -7.22 -4.85
CA THR A 2 -19.71 -6.54 -6.11
C THR A 2 -18.43 -5.78 -5.83
N ARG A 3 -17.32 -6.21 -6.43
CA ARG A 3 -16.07 -5.45 -6.36
C ARG A 3 -16.24 -4.18 -7.17
N THR A 4 -16.03 -3.04 -6.53
CA THR A 4 -16.01 -1.73 -7.16
C THR A 4 -14.57 -1.32 -7.41
N ARG A 5 -14.32 -0.54 -8.47
CA ARG A 5 -12.99 0.03 -8.68
C ARG A 5 -12.73 1.12 -7.64
N CYS A 6 -11.52 1.15 -7.12
CA CYS A 6 -11.14 2.11 -6.10
C CYS A 6 -9.76 2.68 -6.43
N HIS A 7 -9.56 3.95 -6.11
CA HIS A 7 -8.29 4.65 -6.31
C HIS A 7 -7.92 5.43 -5.05
N ALA A 8 -6.64 5.68 -4.87
CA ALA A 8 -6.15 6.57 -3.84
C ALA A 8 -4.97 7.37 -4.38
N ASP A 9 -5.20 8.66 -4.63
CA ASP A 9 -4.19 9.54 -5.20
C ASP A 9 -3.33 10.16 -4.10
N GLY A 10 -2.05 10.37 -4.40
CA GLY A 10 -1.18 11.19 -3.58
C GLY A 10 -0.84 10.62 -2.19
N ALA A 11 -0.87 9.30 -2.01
CA ALA A 11 -0.53 8.69 -0.74
C ALA A 11 0.98 8.78 -0.47
N GLU A 12 1.38 9.24 0.71
CA GLU A 12 2.78 9.30 1.11
C GLU A 12 3.23 7.91 1.55
N VAL A 13 4.18 7.32 0.83
CA VAL A 13 4.71 5.98 1.06
C VAL A 13 6.17 6.07 1.46
N THR A 14 6.49 5.55 2.65
CA THR A 14 7.85 5.40 3.13
C THR A 14 8.25 3.93 3.12
N LEU A 15 9.15 3.55 2.22
CA LEU A 15 9.71 2.20 2.10
C LEU A 15 11.18 2.22 2.51
N ARG A 16 11.55 1.46 3.55
CA ARG A 16 12.96 1.32 4.02
C ARG A 16 13.71 2.67 4.14
N SER A 17 13.03 3.70 4.65
CA SER A 17 13.54 5.09 4.80
C SER A 17 13.53 5.99 3.56
N LYS A 18 13.07 5.50 2.39
CA LYS A 18 12.78 6.34 1.22
C LYS A 18 11.31 6.73 1.21
N THR A 19 11.01 8.03 1.26
CA THR A 19 9.65 8.57 1.16
C THR A 19 9.35 9.02 -0.26
N MET A 20 8.18 8.67 -0.77
CA MET A 20 7.68 8.98 -2.11
C MET A 20 6.16 9.14 -2.07
N VAL A 21 5.60 9.75 -3.10
CA VAL A 21 4.15 9.89 -3.27
C VAL A 21 3.71 8.95 -4.37
N LEU A 22 2.76 8.07 -4.07
CA LEU A 22 2.25 7.07 -5.01
C LEU A 22 0.74 7.21 -5.22
N ASP A 23 0.32 6.95 -6.45
CA ASP A 23 -1.09 6.82 -6.80
C ASP A 23 -1.45 5.33 -6.87
N PHE A 24 -2.45 4.94 -6.11
CA PHE A 24 -2.92 3.57 -6.01
C PHE A 24 -4.20 3.38 -6.80
N THR A 25 -4.32 2.25 -7.49
CA THR A 25 -5.54 1.83 -8.19
C THR A 25 -5.83 0.37 -7.93
N GLY A 26 -7.10 -0.01 -7.92
CA GLY A 26 -7.46 -1.41 -7.72
C GLY A 26 -8.94 -1.64 -7.48
N GLU A 27 -9.25 -2.61 -6.62
CA GLU A 27 -10.61 -3.04 -6.31
C GLU A 27 -10.85 -2.98 -4.80
N CYS A 28 -12.05 -2.56 -4.42
CA CYS A 28 -12.53 -2.68 -3.05
C CYS A 28 -13.97 -3.23 -2.97
N ASP A 29 -14.27 -3.93 -1.87
CA ASP A 29 -15.56 -4.51 -1.52
C ASP A 29 -15.96 -3.95 -0.14
N GLY A 30 -16.55 -2.75 -0.15
CA GLY A 30 -16.89 -2.02 1.06
C GLY A 30 -15.73 -1.94 2.04
N ALA A 31 -15.98 -2.22 3.32
CA ALA A 31 -14.97 -2.17 4.38
C ALA A 31 -14.16 -3.48 4.57
N ALA A 32 -14.42 -4.54 3.79
CA ALA A 32 -13.97 -5.90 4.09
C ALA A 32 -13.09 -6.55 3.01
N GLY A 33 -12.85 -5.87 1.89
CA GLY A 33 -11.89 -6.32 0.89
C GLY A 33 -11.25 -5.12 0.22
N LEU A 34 -9.96 -4.90 0.43
CA LEU A 34 -9.19 -3.89 -0.28
C LEU A 34 -8.03 -4.57 -0.99
N ARG A 35 -7.86 -4.25 -2.27
CA ARG A 35 -6.64 -4.57 -3.01
C ARG A 35 -6.27 -3.39 -3.89
N LEU A 36 -5.25 -2.66 -3.49
CA LEU A 36 -4.71 -1.51 -4.20
C LEU A 36 -3.31 -1.81 -4.72
N VAL A 37 -2.98 -1.26 -5.88
CA VAL A 37 -1.69 -1.46 -6.55
C VAL A 37 -1.14 -0.10 -6.96
N ALA A 38 0.13 0.14 -6.67
CA ALA A 38 0.89 1.29 -7.16
C ALA A 38 2.24 0.86 -7.72
N GLU A 39 2.72 1.60 -8.72
CA GLU A 39 4.05 1.41 -9.29
C GLU A 39 5.07 2.26 -8.53
N LEU A 40 6.22 1.67 -8.19
CA LEU A 40 7.31 2.41 -7.58
C LEU A 40 8.05 3.20 -8.68
N PRO A 41 8.43 4.46 -8.43
CA PRO A 41 9.20 5.24 -9.40
C PRO A 41 10.55 4.59 -9.67
N ASP A 42 10.92 4.52 -10.95
CA ASP A 42 12.26 4.10 -11.38
C ASP A 42 13.20 5.32 -11.38
N ALA A 43 13.97 5.45 -10.31
CA ALA A 43 15.03 6.45 -10.18
C ALA A 43 16.41 5.97 -10.69
N GLY A 44 16.47 4.82 -11.38
CA GLY A 44 17.70 4.30 -12.01
C GLY A 44 18.69 3.56 -11.10
N GLY A 45 18.34 3.21 -9.85
CA GLY A 45 19.14 2.33 -9.00
C GLY A 45 18.67 0.87 -9.03
N ALA A 46 19.49 -0.03 -8.48
CA ALA A 46 19.24 -1.48 -8.53
C ALA A 46 17.99 -1.95 -7.77
N GLU A 47 17.49 -1.13 -6.85
CA GLU A 47 16.26 -1.35 -6.08
C GLU A 47 15.15 -0.36 -6.48
N ASP A 48 15.34 0.44 -7.52
CA ASP A 48 14.33 1.37 -8.00
C ASP A 48 13.39 0.69 -8.99
N GLY A 49 12.17 1.20 -9.11
CA GLY A 49 11.09 0.51 -9.82
C GLY A 49 10.48 -0.65 -9.02
N GLY A 50 9.36 -1.16 -9.52
CA GLY A 50 8.62 -2.25 -8.90
C GLY A 50 7.16 -1.93 -8.65
N THR A 51 6.53 -2.72 -7.79
CA THR A 51 5.09 -2.63 -7.51
C THR A 51 4.83 -2.82 -6.02
N VAL A 52 3.95 -2.00 -5.47
CA VAL A 52 3.40 -2.16 -4.12
C VAL A 52 1.96 -2.61 -4.26
N VAL A 53 1.63 -3.72 -3.64
CA VAL A 53 0.26 -4.21 -3.49
C VAL A 53 -0.14 -4.06 -2.03
N LEU A 54 -1.19 -3.29 -1.76
CA LEU A 54 -1.77 -3.14 -0.44
C LEU A 54 -3.05 -3.98 -0.35
N GLU A 55 -3.12 -4.80 0.68
CA GLU A 55 -4.29 -5.56 1.07
C GLU A 55 -4.70 -5.16 2.50
N GLN A 56 -5.87 -5.60 2.94
CA GLN A 56 -6.40 -5.22 4.26
C GLN A 56 -5.45 -5.57 5.42
N ASP A 57 -4.83 -6.76 5.39
CA ASP A 57 -3.99 -7.25 6.48
C ASP A 57 -2.52 -7.46 6.07
N ALA A 58 -2.17 -7.14 4.82
CA ALA A 58 -0.87 -7.43 4.26
C ALA A 58 -0.47 -6.41 3.20
N ALA A 59 0.84 -6.30 2.95
CA ALA A 59 1.36 -5.63 1.78
C ALA A 59 2.42 -6.50 1.12
N THR A 60 2.48 -6.45 -0.20
CA THR A 60 3.54 -7.08 -0.98
C THR A 60 4.28 -6.02 -1.76
N VAL A 61 5.59 -5.99 -1.60
CA VAL A 61 6.49 -5.10 -2.35
C VAL A 61 7.34 -5.97 -3.26
N THR A 62 7.19 -5.79 -4.57
CA THR A 62 7.98 -6.49 -5.58
C THR A 62 8.92 -5.49 -6.22
N GLN A 63 10.23 -5.70 -6.07
CA GLN A 63 11.29 -4.87 -6.66
C GLN A 63 12.25 -5.76 -7.48
N PRO A 64 13.09 -5.19 -8.34
CA PRO A 64 14.04 -5.97 -9.15
C PRO A 64 14.94 -6.90 -8.32
N GLY A 65 15.23 -6.53 -7.06
CA GLY A 65 16.02 -7.31 -6.12
C GLY A 65 15.26 -8.42 -5.37
N GLY A 66 13.93 -8.49 -5.49
CA GLY A 66 13.12 -9.53 -4.83
C GLY A 66 11.72 -9.09 -4.43
N GLU A 67 10.99 -10.02 -3.83
CA GLU A 67 9.66 -9.80 -3.24
C GLU A 67 9.73 -9.82 -1.72
N ILE A 68 9.04 -8.88 -1.09
CA ILE A 68 8.91 -8.78 0.37
C ILE A 68 7.43 -8.81 0.69
N ARG A 69 7.03 -9.74 1.56
CA ARG A 69 5.69 -9.80 2.11
C ARG A 69 5.68 -9.25 3.54
N LEU A 70 4.81 -8.30 3.76
CA LEU A 70 4.67 -7.56 5.02
C LEU A 70 3.28 -7.81 5.60
N ALA A 71 3.19 -7.79 6.93
CA ALA A 71 1.93 -7.84 7.65
C ALA A 71 1.54 -6.43 8.08
N ALA A 72 0.26 -6.09 7.96
CA ALA A 72 -0.26 -4.84 8.51
C ALA A 72 -0.18 -4.89 10.04
N ARG A 73 0.33 -3.83 10.65
CA ARG A 73 0.40 -3.72 12.12
C ARG A 73 -1.00 -3.65 12.73
N GLU A 74 -1.89 -2.96 12.03
CA GLU A 74 -3.33 -2.95 12.26
C GLU A 74 -4.04 -3.11 10.92
N PRO A 75 -5.20 -3.79 10.87
CA PRO A 75 -5.94 -3.96 9.63
C PRO A 75 -6.25 -2.60 9.01
N LEU A 76 -5.98 -2.46 7.72
CA LEU A 76 -6.29 -1.28 6.94
C LEU A 76 -7.81 -1.15 6.83
N ARG A 77 -8.37 -0.29 7.66
CA ARG A 77 -9.79 0.07 7.65
C ARG A 77 -9.95 1.37 6.91
N HIS A 78 -10.41 1.30 5.67
CA HIS A 78 -10.69 2.48 4.87
C HIS A 78 -12.17 2.84 4.93
N HIS A 79 -12.45 4.14 4.95
CA HIS A 79 -13.76 4.72 4.76
C HIS A 79 -13.67 5.65 3.54
N ASP A 80 -14.74 5.71 2.74
CA ASP A 80 -14.73 6.50 1.50
C ASP A 80 -14.41 7.97 1.80
N GLY A 81 -13.31 8.46 1.21
CA GLY A 81 -12.87 9.86 1.36
C GLY A 81 -12.17 10.21 2.68
N GLU A 82 -11.99 9.28 3.61
CA GLU A 82 -11.25 9.52 4.86
C GLU A 82 -9.77 9.10 4.71
N PRO A 83 -8.82 9.96 5.13
CA PRO A 83 -7.40 9.63 5.11
C PRO A 83 -7.08 8.59 6.19
N VAL A 84 -6.33 7.57 5.82
CA VAL A 84 -5.86 6.54 6.74
C VAL A 84 -4.35 6.41 6.69
N ASP A 85 -3.77 6.14 7.85
CA ASP A 85 -2.36 5.81 8.02
C ASP A 85 -2.25 4.33 8.37
N VAL A 86 -1.33 3.63 7.74
CA VAL A 86 -1.10 2.20 7.99
C VAL A 86 0.39 1.89 7.93
N GLU A 87 0.84 1.04 8.85
CA GLU A 87 2.21 0.55 8.92
C GLU A 87 2.23 -0.94 8.63
N PHE A 88 3.19 -1.36 7.83
CA PHE A 88 3.45 -2.75 7.52
C PHE A 88 4.86 -3.14 8.00
N VAL A 89 4.90 -4.27 8.70
CA VAL A 89 6.08 -4.79 9.39
C VAL A 89 6.46 -6.16 8.82
N LEU A 90 7.71 -6.56 9.04
CA LEU A 90 8.11 -7.94 8.78
C LEU A 90 7.50 -8.86 9.84
N PRO A 91 6.86 -9.98 9.46
CA PRO A 91 6.31 -10.93 10.44
C PRO A 91 7.36 -11.49 11.40
N GLU A 92 8.59 -11.66 10.92
CA GLU A 92 9.75 -12.11 11.70
C GLU A 92 10.39 -11.01 12.56
N SER A 93 10.02 -9.75 12.35
CA SER A 93 10.56 -8.59 13.08
C SER A 93 9.49 -7.48 13.18
N PRO A 94 8.43 -7.69 14.00
CA PRO A 94 7.28 -6.79 14.07
C PRO A 94 7.59 -5.42 14.68
N GLU A 95 8.75 -5.26 15.30
CA GLU A 95 9.25 -3.98 15.83
C GLU A 95 9.82 -3.06 14.74
N SER A 96 10.12 -3.58 13.56
CA SER A 96 10.67 -2.82 12.43
C SER A 96 9.60 -2.55 11.36
N THR A 97 9.12 -1.31 11.30
CA THR A 97 8.28 -0.84 10.18
C THR A 97 9.12 -0.77 8.91
N VAL A 98 8.70 -1.51 7.89
CA VAL A 98 9.39 -1.54 6.59
C VAL A 98 8.69 -0.63 5.58
N LEU A 99 7.36 -0.60 5.62
CA LEU A 99 6.53 0.20 4.75
C LEU A 99 5.53 0.96 5.63
N ALA A 100 5.49 2.29 5.50
CA ALA A 100 4.45 3.12 6.09
C ALA A 100 3.73 3.85 4.96
N VAL A 101 2.40 3.86 5.01
CA VAL A 101 1.54 4.61 4.09
C VAL A 101 0.80 5.63 4.92
N ARG A 102 0.86 6.90 4.50
CA ARG A 102 0.24 8.02 5.19
C ARG A 102 -0.68 8.79 4.28
N GLY A 103 -1.80 9.23 4.84
CA GLY A 103 -2.81 10.00 4.12
C GLY A 103 -3.42 9.23 2.95
N LEU A 104 -3.54 7.91 3.04
CA LEU A 104 -4.20 7.10 2.02
C LEU A 104 -5.69 7.43 2.00
N VAL A 105 -6.17 8.09 0.95
CA VAL A 105 -7.60 8.41 0.78
C VAL A 105 -8.19 7.50 -0.29
N VAL A 106 -8.87 6.43 0.12
CA VAL A 106 -9.52 5.51 -0.83
C VAL A 106 -10.84 6.11 -1.30
N ARG A 107 -11.03 6.17 -2.61
CA ARG A 107 -12.25 6.63 -3.28
C ARG A 107 -12.80 5.54 -4.19
N MET A 108 -14.09 5.28 -4.07
CA MET A 108 -14.79 4.36 -4.98
C MET A 108 -15.14 5.08 -6.29
N ASP A 109 -14.95 4.40 -7.41
CA ASP A 109 -15.43 4.83 -8.73
C ASP A 109 -16.93 4.49 -8.81
N ASP A 110 -17.78 5.48 -9.14
CA ASP A 110 -19.25 5.34 -9.27
C ASP A 110 -19.67 4.65 -10.58
#